data_AF-A0ABD5XSI4-F1
#
_entry.id   AF-A0ABD5XSI4-F1
#
_cell.length_a   1.000
_cell.length_b   1.000
_cell.length_c   1.000
_cell.angle_alpha   90.00
_cell.angle_beta   90.00
_cell.angle_gamma   90.00
#
_symmetry.space_group_name_H-M   'P 1'
#
loop_
_entity.id
_entity.type
_entity.pdbx_description
1 polymer ?
#
loop_
_entity_poly.entity_id
_entity_poly.type
_entity_poly.pdbx_seq_one_letter_code
_entity_poly.pdbx_strand_id
1 'polypeptide(L)'
;MLRVADETMAAITVAADSELSRGTVGDLPGAVIAVEAADGAIEPIPARARTLAADETVYVVARPESLRELERRAGRADTAAARDA
;
A
#
# COMPACT_ATOMS: atom_id res chain seq x y z
N MET A 1 25.90 5.43 11.23
CA MET A 1 25.92 5.15 9.77
C MET A 1 24.53 4.70 9.37
N LEU A 2 23.81 5.50 8.60
CA LEU A 2 22.50 5.14 8.05
C LEU A 2 22.76 4.27 6.81
N ARG A 3 22.36 2.99 6.81
CA ARG A 3 22.49 2.17 5.59
C ARG A 3 21.34 2.52 4.65
N VAL A 4 21.67 2.82 3.41
CA VAL A 4 20.73 2.90 2.28
C VAL A 4 19.95 1.57 2.26
N ALA A 5 18.63 1.62 2.43
CA ALA A 5 17.82 0.45 2.84
C ALA A 5 17.69 -0.61 1.74
N ASP A 6 17.72 -1.89 2.14
CA ASP A 6 17.40 -3.01 1.24
C ASP A 6 15.89 -3.25 1.07
N GLU A 7 15.04 -2.88 2.03
CA GLU A 7 13.58 -2.88 1.92
C GLU A 7 12.98 -2.18 3.16
N THR A 8 11.80 -1.58 3.05
CA THR A 8 11.06 -0.97 4.17
C THR A 8 9.56 -1.18 3.99
N MET A 9 8.76 -0.85 5.01
CA MET A 9 7.30 -1.03 5.00
C MET A 9 6.58 0.32 4.93
N ALA A 10 5.50 0.39 4.14
CA ALA A 10 4.56 1.49 4.16
C ALA A 10 3.10 0.99 4.15
N ALA A 11 2.23 1.79 4.75
CA ALA A 11 0.78 1.68 4.62
C ALA A 11 0.30 2.71 3.61
N ILE A 12 -0.40 2.26 2.56
CA ILE A 12 -0.80 3.10 1.42
C ILE A 12 -2.29 2.94 1.18
N THR A 13 -3.02 4.03 1.34
CA THR A 13 -4.46 4.09 1.05
C THR A 13 -4.69 4.26 -0.44
N VAL A 14 -5.60 3.44 -1.00
CA VAL A 14 -6.00 3.49 -2.40
C VAL A 14 -7.04 4.59 -2.59
N ALA A 15 -6.69 5.70 -3.23
CA ALA A 15 -7.69 6.72 -3.56
C ALA A 15 -8.66 6.21 -4.64
N ALA A 16 -9.91 6.69 -4.61
CA ALA A 16 -10.98 6.25 -5.49
C ALA A 16 -10.62 6.34 -7.00
N ASP A 17 -10.00 7.44 -7.41
CA ASP A 17 -9.60 7.68 -8.80
C ASP A 17 -8.12 7.34 -9.08
N SER A 18 -7.48 6.60 -8.19
CA SER A 18 -6.09 6.17 -8.34
C SER A 18 -5.91 5.11 -9.42
N GLU A 19 -4.67 4.93 -9.88
CA GLU A 19 -4.34 3.79 -10.75
C GLU A 19 -4.52 2.46 -10.02
N LEU A 20 -4.38 2.46 -8.68
CA LEU A 20 -4.42 1.25 -7.87
C LEU A 20 -5.83 0.69 -7.73
N SER A 21 -6.87 1.52 -7.70
CA SER A 21 -8.28 1.08 -7.57
C SER A 21 -8.78 0.26 -8.78
N ARG A 22 -7.97 0.16 -9.83
CA ARG A 22 -8.25 -0.61 -11.05
C ARG A 22 -7.37 -1.85 -11.19
N GLY A 23 -6.45 -2.07 -10.25
CA GLY A 23 -5.44 -3.12 -10.31
C GLY A 23 -5.67 -4.25 -9.31
N THR A 24 -4.65 -5.09 -9.19
CA THR A 24 -4.57 -6.20 -8.24
C THR A 24 -3.38 -6.03 -7.30
N VAL A 25 -3.39 -6.79 -6.20
CA VAL A 25 -2.26 -6.95 -5.27
C VAL A 25 -0.97 -7.33 -6.03
N GLY A 26 -1.08 -8.13 -7.08
CA GLY A 26 0.05 -8.59 -7.89
C GLY A 26 0.73 -7.49 -8.72
N ASP A 27 0.08 -6.35 -8.92
CA ASP A 27 0.59 -5.20 -9.68
C ASP A 27 1.40 -4.22 -8.82
N LEU A 28 1.46 -4.48 -7.50
CA LEU A 28 2.22 -3.69 -6.55
C LEU A 28 3.67 -4.16 -6.48
N PRO A 29 4.64 -3.24 -6.31
CA PRO A 29 6.03 -3.62 -6.10
C PRO A 29 6.21 -4.34 -4.76
N GLY A 30 7.13 -5.30 -4.71
CA GLY A 30 7.51 -5.96 -3.47
C GLY A 30 6.47 -6.95 -2.95
N ALA A 31 6.41 -7.08 -1.62
CA ALA A 31 5.53 -8.01 -0.92
C ALA A 31 4.37 -7.26 -0.24
N VAL A 32 3.14 -7.64 -0.57
CA VAL A 32 1.94 -7.19 0.15
C VAL A 32 1.68 -8.16 1.29
N ILE A 33 1.72 -7.66 2.52
CA ILE A 33 1.57 -8.49 3.72
C ILE A 33 0.16 -8.44 4.30
N ALA A 34 -0.60 -7.39 4.00
CA ALA A 34 -2.00 -7.25 4.40
C ALA A 34 -2.74 -6.22 3.55
N VAL A 35 -4.05 -6.38 3.46
CA VAL A 35 -5.00 -5.36 3.00
C VAL A 35 -6.02 -5.12 4.11
N GLU A 36 -6.17 -3.86 4.52
CA GLU A 36 -7.26 -3.39 5.39
C GLU A 36 -8.38 -2.85 4.52
N ALA A 37 -9.57 -3.41 4.66
CA ALA A 37 -10.78 -2.90 4.03
C ALA A 37 -11.24 -1.60 4.72
N ALA A 38 -12.09 -0.82 4.04
CA ALA A 38 -12.59 0.46 4.57
C ALA A 38 -13.35 0.33 5.91
N ASP A 39 -13.85 -0.86 6.24
CA ASP A 39 -14.51 -1.18 7.51
C ASP A 39 -13.55 -1.64 8.62
N GLY A 40 -12.24 -1.70 8.33
CA GLY A 40 -11.19 -2.13 9.25
C GLY A 40 -10.91 -3.64 9.25
N ALA A 41 -11.59 -4.44 8.41
CA ALA A 41 -11.28 -5.85 8.29
C ALA A 41 -9.89 -6.07 7.65
N ILE A 42 -9.06 -6.90 8.28
CA ILE A 42 -7.70 -7.20 7.80
C ILE A 42 -7.69 -8.56 7.07
N GLU A 43 -7.27 -8.55 5.81
CA GLU A 43 -6.92 -9.73 5.02
C GLU A 43 -5.39 -9.94 5.07
N PRO A 44 -4.87 -10.90 5.85
CA PRO A 44 -3.44 -11.18 5.90
C PRO A 44 -2.97 -12.00 4.70
N ILE A 45 -1.81 -11.64 4.14
CA ILE A 45 -1.15 -12.33 3.03
C ILE A 45 -2.13 -12.58 1.86
N PRO A 46 -2.69 -11.52 1.26
CA PRO A 46 -3.70 -11.64 0.22
C PRO A 46 -3.15 -12.35 -1.02
N ALA A 47 -4.03 -13.04 -1.75
CA ALA A 47 -3.67 -13.64 -3.02
C ALA A 47 -3.26 -12.56 -4.04
N ARG A 48 -2.26 -12.82 -4.89
CA ARG A 48 -1.82 -11.85 -5.91
C ARG A 48 -2.95 -11.41 -6.86
N ALA A 49 -3.94 -12.26 -7.10
CA ALA A 49 -5.08 -11.95 -7.97
C ALA A 49 -6.19 -11.13 -7.30
N ARG A 50 -6.07 -10.83 -6.00
CA ARG A 50 -7.02 -9.97 -5.26
C ARG A 50 -7.02 -8.59 -5.89
N THR A 51 -8.17 -8.14 -6.38
CA THR A 51 -8.38 -6.76 -6.86
C THR A 51 -8.18 -5.77 -5.71
N LEU A 52 -7.90 -4.50 -6.00
CA LEU A 52 -7.89 -3.44 -4.99
C LEU A 52 -9.11 -2.54 -5.18
N ALA A 53 -9.63 -2.00 -4.09
CA ALA A 53 -10.75 -1.07 -4.10
C ALA A 53 -10.36 0.26 -3.44
N ALA A 54 -11.15 1.29 -3.73
CA ALA A 54 -11.03 2.58 -3.07
C ALA A 54 -11.14 2.44 -1.54
N ASP A 55 -10.45 3.30 -0.82
CA ASP A 55 -10.43 3.41 0.65
C ASP A 55 -9.85 2.18 1.38
N GLU A 56 -9.34 1.18 0.64
CA GLU A 56 -8.53 0.11 1.20
C GLU A 56 -7.12 0.63 1.52
N THR A 57 -6.52 0.11 2.59
CA THR A 57 -5.11 0.37 2.93
C THR A 57 -4.30 -0.89 2.69
N VAL A 58 -3.22 -0.76 1.91
CA VAL A 58 -2.32 -1.87 1.60
C VAL A 58 -1.01 -1.70 2.37
N TYR A 59 -0.58 -2.78 3.03
CA TYR A 59 0.70 -2.83 3.74
C TYR A 59 1.73 -3.52 2.86
N VAL A 60 2.74 -2.76 2.42
CA VAL A 60 3.71 -3.19 1.41
C VAL A 60 5.12 -3.09 1.94
N VAL A 61 5.90 -4.17 1.76
CA VAL A 61 7.34 -4.20 1.98
C VAL A 61 8.04 -4.11 0.63
N ALA A 62 8.77 -3.02 0.39
CA ALA A 62 9.52 -2.79 -0.84
C ALA A 62 10.68 -1.81 -0.63
N ARG A 63 11.52 -1.63 -1.64
CA ARG A 63 12.56 -0.59 -1.61
C ARG A 63 11.94 0.81 -1.48
N PRO A 64 12.59 1.76 -0.79
CA PRO A 64 12.03 3.09 -0.56
C PRO A 64 11.62 3.85 -1.83
N GLU A 65 12.40 3.72 -2.92
CA GLU A 65 12.07 4.36 -4.20
C GLU A 65 10.79 3.80 -4.83
N SER A 66 10.55 2.49 -4.69
CA SER A 66 9.33 1.83 -5.17
C SER A 66 8.10 2.26 -4.36
N LEU A 67 8.24 2.43 -3.05
CA LEU A 67 7.15 2.91 -2.20
C LEU A 67 6.76 4.36 -2.54
N ARG A 68 7.74 5.25 -2.77
CA ARG A 68 7.47 6.62 -3.22
C ARG A 68 6.74 6.67 -4.56
N GLU A 69 7.04 5.74 -5.46
CA GLU A 69 6.31 5.60 -6.72
C GLU A 69 4.89 5.10 -6.51
N LEU A 70 4.74 4.08 -5.67
CA LEU A 70 3.43 3.52 -5.32
C LEU A 70 2.51 4.58 -4.68
N GLU A 71 3.03 5.40 -3.77
CA GLU A 71 2.30 6.53 -3.17
C GLU A 71 1.79 7.54 -4.22
N ARG A 72 2.57 7.81 -5.27
CA ARG A 72 2.12 8.68 -6.37
C ARG A 72 0.98 8.04 -7.16
N ARG A 73 1.11 6.75 -7.47
CA ARG A 73 0.08 5.96 -8.18
C ARG A 73 -1.22 5.84 -7.36
N ALA A 74 -1.11 5.87 -6.03
CA ALA A 74 -2.23 5.83 -5.10
C ALA A 74 -3.08 7.11 -5.07
N GLY A 75 -2.66 8.21 -5.70
CA GLY A 75 -3.58 9.34 -5.99
C GLY A 75 -3.73 10.42 -4.90
N ARG A 76 -2.65 10.70 -4.15
CA ARG A 76 -2.47 11.70 -3.07
C ARG A 76 -2.51 11.06 -1.67
N ALA A 77 -1.37 11.19 -1.01
CA ALA A 77 -1.09 10.72 0.34
C ALA A 77 -1.93 11.47 1.38
N ASP A 78 -3.00 10.86 1.85
CA ASP A 78 -3.23 10.90 3.29
C ASP A 78 -2.41 9.75 3.85
N THR A 79 -1.10 9.99 4.03
CA THR A 79 -0.32 9.11 4.88
C THR A 79 -1.01 9.22 6.23
N ALA A 80 -1.68 8.15 6.68
CA ALA A 80 -2.16 8.02 8.05
C ALA A 80 -0.93 8.01 8.99
N ALA A 81 -0.30 9.17 9.13
CA ALA A 81 0.85 9.42 9.98
C ALA A 81 0.43 9.68 11.43
N ALA A 82 -0.88 9.59 11.75
CA ALA A 82 -1.40 9.91 13.08
C ALA A 82 -2.78 9.28 13.34
N ARG A 83 -2.89 7.94 13.32
CA ARG A 83 -3.97 7.30 14.12
C ARG A 83 -3.54 7.00 15.57
N ASP A 84 -2.37 7.54 15.98
CA ASP A 84 -1.88 7.57 17.36
C ASP A 84 -1.18 8.93 17.67
N ALA A 85 -1.90 10.05 17.56
CA ALA A 85 -1.51 11.33 18.16
C ALA A 85 -2.69 11.95 18.94
#